data_AF-A0A7S1SDF6-F1
#
_entry.id   AF-A0A7S1SDF6-F1
#
_cell.length_a   1.000
_cell.length_b   1.000
_cell.length_c   1.000
_cell.angle_alpha   90.00
_cell.angle_beta   90.00
_cell.angle_gamma   90.00
#
_symmetry.space_group_name_H-M   'P 1'
#
loop_
_entity.id
_entity.type
_entity.pdbx_description
1 polymer ?
#
loop_
_entity_poly.entity_id
_entity_poly.type
_entity_poly.pdbx_seq_one_letter_code
_entity_poly.pdbx_strand_id
1 'polypeptide(L)'
;KAEILSVIDEYSSRALRVLAVAVHPIKNLPFNPTDDEVNLETKFQHCRKDLQLVGLVASIDPDRDGVKESVALAHGASIKVVMITGDYLKTAIAIAKNVGILLKDDSDSCAVDCGSLRPNGDYLS
;
A
#
# COMPACT_ATOMS: atom_id res chain seq x y z
N LYS A 1 -10.75 15.78 3.93
CA LYS A 1 -10.05 14.54 4.35
C LYS A 1 -10.90 13.28 4.09
N ALA A 2 -12.17 13.24 4.51
CA ALA A 2 -13.06 12.10 4.27
C ALA A 2 -13.27 11.78 2.77
N GLU A 3 -13.49 12.80 1.94
CA GLU A 3 -13.66 12.62 0.49
C GLU A 3 -12.42 11.99 -0.19
N ILE A 4 -11.21 12.42 0.19
CA ILE A 4 -9.96 11.88 -0.36
C ILE A 4 -9.79 10.40 0.00
N LEU A 5 -10.13 10.03 1.24
CA LEU A 5 -10.08 8.63 1.68
C LEU A 5 -11.07 7.76 0.90
N SER A 6 -12.26 8.28 0.61
CA SER A 6 -13.24 7.58 -0.23
C SER A 6 -12.71 7.35 -1.65
N VAL A 7 -12.02 8.34 -2.24
CA VAL A 7 -11.41 8.20 -3.57
C VAL A 7 -10.27 7.19 -3.57
N ILE A 8 -9.43 7.20 -2.52
CA ILE A 8 -8.37 6.19 -2.34
C ILE A 8 -8.99 4.79 -2.28
N ASP A 9 -10.04 4.62 -1.48
CA ASP A 9 -10.74 3.34 -1.33
C ASP A 9 -11.34 2.85 -2.65
N GLU A 10 -11.98 3.75 -3.40
CA GLU A 10 -12.54 3.44 -4.72
C GLU A 10 -11.45 2.97 -5.70
N TYR A 11 -10.33 3.70 -5.80
CA TYR A 11 -9.25 3.35 -6.70
C TYR A 11 -8.54 2.05 -6.27
N SER A 12 -8.29 1.87 -4.97
CA SER A 12 -7.72 0.62 -4.44
C SER A 12 -8.60 -0.59 -4.69
N SER A 13 -9.94 -0.45 -4.61
CA SER A 13 -10.88 -1.54 -4.93
C SER A 13 -10.79 -2.00 -6.39
N ARG A 14 -10.26 -1.15 -7.27
CA ARG A 14 -10.01 -1.44 -8.69
C ARG A 14 -8.57 -1.94 -8.94
N ALA A 15 -7.87 -2.37 -7.88
CA ALA A 15 -6.46 -2.79 -7.92
C ALA A 15 -5.49 -1.68 -8.40
N LEU A 16 -5.85 -0.40 -8.25
CA LEU A 16 -4.94 0.70 -8.56
C LEU A 16 -4.02 0.97 -7.38
N ARG A 17 -2.74 1.20 -7.67
CA ARG A 17 -1.77 1.77 -6.75
C ARG A 17 -1.97 3.29 -6.72
N VAL A 18 -2.32 3.81 -5.55
CA VAL A 18 -2.61 5.23 -5.34
C VAL A 18 -1.47 5.90 -4.58
N LEU A 19 -0.93 6.99 -5.12
CA LEU A 19 0.07 7.83 -4.48
C LEU A 19 -0.51 9.22 -4.24
N ALA A 20 -0.40 9.71 -3.00
CA ALA A 20 -0.74 11.09 -2.67
C ALA A 20 0.47 11.98 -2.89
N VAL A 21 0.29 13.06 -3.65
CA VAL A 21 1.34 14.05 -3.93
C VAL A 21 1.01 15.32 -3.14
N ALA A 22 1.93 15.73 -2.29
CA ALA A 22 1.82 16.95 -1.50
C ALA A 22 3.11 17.76 -1.59
N VAL A 23 2.99 19.07 -1.49
CA VAL A 23 4.11 20.01 -1.62
C VAL A 23 4.12 20.96 -0.44
N HIS A 24 5.32 21.37 -0.02
CA HIS A 24 5.51 22.45 0.94
C HIS A 24 6.62 23.37 0.41
N PRO A 25 6.29 24.57 -0.09
CA PRO A 25 7.29 25.51 -0.57
C PRO A 25 8.15 26.04 0.58
N ILE A 26 9.43 25.65 0.63
CA ILE A 26 10.38 26.07 1.67
C ILE A 26 11.23 27.22 1.13
N LYS A 27 11.19 28.38 1.80
CA LYS A 27 12.04 29.54 1.44
C LYS A 27 13.44 29.44 2.02
N ASN A 28 13.56 28.98 3.28
CA ASN A 28 14.81 28.78 4.00
C ASN A 28 14.76 27.40 4.66
N LEU A 29 15.88 26.68 4.69
CA LEU A 29 15.94 25.38 5.34
C LEU A 29 15.61 25.51 6.84
N PRO A 30 14.77 24.61 7.39
CA PRO A 30 14.36 24.67 8.80
C PRO A 30 15.43 24.12 9.77
N PHE A 31 16.65 23.91 9.29
CA PHE A 31 17.81 23.44 10.05
C PHE A 31 19.10 23.94 9.38
N ASN A 32 20.21 23.90 10.11
CA ASN A 32 21.52 24.22 9.56
C ASN A 32 22.07 23.04 8.72
N PRO A 33 22.41 23.23 7.42
CA PRO A 33 22.87 22.13 6.57
C PRO A 33 24.17 21.47 7.03
N THR A 34 25.04 22.21 7.71
CA THR A 34 26.36 21.75 8.17
C THR A 34 26.33 21.17 9.58
N ASP A 35 25.16 21.07 10.20
CA ASP A 35 25.00 20.51 11.53
C ASP A 35 24.90 18.98 11.40
N ASP A 36 26.03 18.31 11.61
CA ASP A 36 26.14 16.84 11.56
C ASP A 36 25.63 16.16 12.85
N GLU A 37 25.34 16.92 13.91
CA GLU A 37 24.77 16.37 15.15
C GLU A 37 23.28 16.01 14.98
N VAL A 38 22.58 16.71 14.07
CA VAL A 38 21.19 16.42 13.74
C VAL A 38 21.12 15.31 12.69
N ASN A 39 20.55 14.17 13.08
CA ASN A 39 20.38 13.02 12.19
C ASN A 39 19.40 13.29 11.03
N LEU A 40 19.46 12.44 10.01
CA LEU A 40 18.67 12.58 8.78
C LEU A 40 17.16 12.54 9.03
N GLU A 41 16.70 11.69 9.94
CA GLU A 41 15.28 11.57 10.29
C GLU A 41 14.75 12.89 10.86
N THR A 42 15.48 13.51 11.79
CA THR A 42 15.09 14.77 12.41
C THR A 42 15.06 15.91 11.38
N LYS A 43 16.06 15.96 10.48
CA LYS A 43 16.07 16.89 9.34
C LYS A 43 14.85 16.69 8.43
N PHE A 44 14.50 15.44 8.13
CA PHE A 44 13.33 15.10 7.33
C PHE A 44 12.01 15.51 8.00
N GLN A 45 11.86 15.27 9.30
CA GLN A 45 10.68 15.68 10.08
C GLN A 45 10.48 17.20 10.08
N HIS A 46 11.57 17.99 10.12
CA HIS A 46 11.47 19.44 9.99
C HIS A 46 10.94 19.89 8.62
N CYS A 47 11.31 19.20 7.54
CA CYS A 47 10.82 19.50 6.19
C CYS A 47 9.40 19.01 5.91
N ARG A 48 8.89 18.02 6.67
CA ARG A 48 7.59 17.37 6.42
C ARG A 48 6.38 18.11 7.03
N LYS A 49 6.57 19.33 7.54
CA LYS A 49 5.49 20.14 8.14
C LYS A 49 4.70 20.88 7.05
N ASP A 50 3.43 21.17 7.33
CA ASP A 50 2.54 22.02 6.51
C ASP A 50 2.48 21.66 5.02
N LEU A 51 2.47 20.37 4.72
CA LEU A 51 2.29 19.84 3.37
C LEU A 51 0.89 20.15 2.84
N GLN A 52 0.84 20.74 1.65
CA GLN A 52 -0.39 20.99 0.89
C GLN A 52 -0.59 19.85 -0.10
N LEU A 53 -1.69 19.10 0.04
CA LEU A 53 -2.04 18.06 -0.92
C LEU A 53 -2.34 18.69 -2.28
N VAL A 54 -1.63 18.25 -3.31
CA VAL A 54 -1.84 18.67 -4.70
C VAL A 54 -2.86 17.73 -5.36
N GLY A 55 -2.77 16.44 -5.08
CA GLY A 55 -3.71 15.46 -5.62
C GLY A 55 -3.29 14.01 -5.42
N LEU A 56 -4.00 13.12 -6.10
CA LEU A 56 -3.75 11.69 -6.13
C LEU A 56 -3.34 11.27 -7.55
N VAL A 57 -2.37 10.37 -7.64
CA VAL A 57 -2.03 9.65 -8.87
C VAL A 57 -2.40 8.20 -8.66
N ALA A 58 -3.16 7.62 -9.60
CA ALA A 58 -3.54 6.22 -9.58
C ALA A 58 -2.97 5.53 -10.82
N SER A 59 -2.27 4.42 -10.62
CA SER A 59 -1.71 3.61 -11.69
C SER A 59 -2.07 2.14 -11.48
N ILE A 60 -2.35 1.43 -12.56
CA ILE A 60 -2.50 -0.02 -12.50
C ILE A 60 -1.11 -0.65 -12.56
N ASP A 61 -0.85 -1.61 -11.66
CA ASP A 61 0.26 -2.54 -11.79
C ASP A 61 -0.33 -3.85 -12.33
N PRO A 62 -0.20 -4.14 -13.64
CA PRO A 62 -0.80 -5.34 -14.20
C PRO A 62 -0.15 -6.58 -13.59
N ASP A 63 -0.95 -7.62 -13.37
CA ASP A 63 -0.40 -8.91 -13.01
C ASP A 63 0.53 -9.43 -14.12
N ARG A 64 1.58 -10.15 -13.72
CA ARG A 64 2.52 -10.72 -14.68
C ARG A 64 1.79 -11.76 -15.55
N ASP A 65 2.10 -11.77 -16.84
CA ASP A 65 1.59 -12.77 -17.77
C ASP A 65 1.79 -14.20 -17.23
N GLY A 66 0.75 -15.04 -17.31
CA GLY A 66 0.80 -16.42 -16.85
C GLY A 66 0.42 -16.63 -15.38
N VAL A 67 0.23 -15.58 -14.57
CA VAL A 67 -0.11 -15.71 -13.15
C VAL A 67 -1.48 -16.37 -12.97
N LYS A 68 -2.50 -15.93 -13.72
CA LYS A 68 -3.86 -16.49 -13.65
C LYS A 68 -3.89 -17.96 -13.98
N GLU A 69 -3.20 -18.34 -15.05
CA GLU A 69 -3.08 -19.72 -15.51
C GLU A 69 -2.36 -20.59 -14.47
N SER A 70 -1.28 -20.07 -13.87
CA SER A 70 -0.53 -20.76 -12.83
C SER A 70 -1.37 -20.98 -11.57
N VAL A 71 -2.13 -19.98 -11.15
CA VAL A 71 -3.05 -20.09 -9.99
C VAL A 71 -4.14 -21.11 -10.28
N ALA A 72 -4.73 -21.09 -11.48
CA ALA A 72 -5.75 -22.06 -11.88
C ALA A 72 -5.21 -23.50 -11.91
N LEU A 73 -4.00 -23.71 -12.44
CA LEU A 73 -3.32 -25.01 -12.42
C LEU A 73 -3.06 -25.51 -10.99
N ALA A 74 -2.59 -24.63 -10.11
CA ALA A 74 -2.36 -24.96 -8.71
C ALA A 74 -3.67 -25.38 -8.00
N HIS A 75 -4.75 -24.62 -8.20
CA HIS A 75 -6.07 -24.97 -7.66
C HIS A 75 -6.58 -26.32 -8.21
N GLY A 76 -6.42 -26.59 -9.51
CA GLY A 76 -6.76 -27.88 -10.12
C GLY A 76 -5.98 -29.06 -9.54
N ALA A 77 -4.75 -28.81 -9.05
CA ALA A 77 -3.93 -29.79 -8.35
C ALA A 77 -4.21 -29.86 -6.83
N SER A 78 -5.25 -29.18 -6.33
CA SER A 78 -5.56 -29.05 -4.90
C SER A 78 -4.44 -28.38 -4.07
N ILE A 79 -3.63 -27.52 -4.69
CA ILE A 79 -2.59 -26.73 -4.02
C ILE A 79 -3.20 -25.40 -3.58
N LYS A 80 -3.00 -25.05 -2.30
CA LYS A 80 -3.42 -23.76 -1.75
C LYS A 80 -2.42 -22.66 -2.12
N VAL A 81 -2.88 -21.63 -2.81
CA VAL A 81 -2.09 -20.43 -3.11
C VAL A 81 -2.33 -19.37 -2.04
N VAL A 82 -1.27 -18.72 -1.58
CA VAL A 82 -1.33 -17.62 -0.59
C VAL A 82 -0.51 -16.44 -1.11
N MET A 83 -1.05 -15.23 -0.98
CA MET A 83 -0.37 -13.99 -1.34
C MET A 83 0.12 -13.28 -0.08
N ILE A 84 1.37 -12.84 -0.08
CA ILE A 84 1.96 -11.97 0.95
C ILE A 84 2.45 -10.73 0.22
N THR A 85 1.91 -9.55 0.55
CA THR A 85 2.27 -8.28 -0.07
C THR A 85 2.34 -7.17 0.99
N GLY A 86 3.11 -6.13 0.70
CA GLY A 86 3.16 -4.88 1.47
C GLY A 86 2.15 -3.83 1.02
N ASP A 87 1.28 -4.16 0.05
CA ASP A 87 0.25 -3.26 -0.45
C ASP A 87 -0.89 -3.06 0.56
N TYR A 88 -1.65 -1.99 0.34
CA TYR A 88 -2.86 -1.73 1.11
C TYR A 88 -3.87 -2.87 0.96
N LEU A 89 -4.51 -3.26 2.07
CA LEU A 89 -5.39 -4.45 2.13
C LEU A 89 -6.44 -4.51 1.02
N LYS A 90 -7.10 -3.39 0.70
CA LYS A 90 -8.12 -3.35 -0.37
C LYS A 90 -7.51 -3.61 -1.76
N THR A 91 -6.33 -3.06 -2.03
CA THR A 91 -5.60 -3.32 -3.27
C THR A 91 -5.20 -4.80 -3.36
N ALA A 92 -4.70 -5.37 -2.25
CA ALA A 92 -4.35 -6.79 -2.18
C ALA A 92 -5.56 -7.69 -2.46
N ILE A 93 -6.72 -7.42 -1.86
CA ILE A 93 -7.96 -8.17 -2.12
C ILE A 93 -8.34 -8.08 -3.61
N ALA A 94 -8.30 -6.88 -4.19
CA ALA A 94 -8.63 -6.66 -5.59
C ALA A 94 -7.68 -7.44 -6.53
N ILE A 95 -6.37 -7.39 -6.27
CA ILE A 95 -5.37 -8.16 -7.04
C ILE A 95 -5.63 -9.66 -6.88
N ALA A 96 -5.81 -10.16 -5.65
CA ALA A 96 -6.05 -11.58 -5.38
C ALA A 96 -7.29 -12.11 -6.10
N LYS A 97 -8.36 -11.31 -6.19
CA LYS A 97 -9.56 -11.64 -6.99
C LYS A 97 -9.27 -11.60 -8.49
N ASN A 98 -8.52 -10.61 -8.97
CA ASN A 98 -8.14 -10.48 -10.38
C ASN A 98 -7.31 -11.67 -10.87
N VAL A 99 -6.40 -12.18 -10.04
CA VAL A 99 -5.53 -13.33 -10.38
C VAL A 99 -6.12 -14.69 -10.01
N GLY A 100 -7.27 -14.72 -9.35
CA GLY A 100 -7.98 -15.95 -8.98
C GLY A 100 -7.44 -16.66 -7.74
N ILE A 101 -6.63 -15.99 -6.90
CA ILE A 101 -6.23 -16.49 -5.58
C ILE A 101 -7.43 -16.49 -4.64
N LEU A 102 -8.22 -15.42 -4.68
CA LEU A 102 -9.55 -15.37 -4.07
C LEU A 102 -10.59 -15.59 -5.17
N LEU A 103 -11.54 -16.48 -4.91
CA LEU A 103 -12.67 -16.72 -5.80
C LEU A 103 -13.76 -15.67 -5.59
N LYS A 104 -14.69 -15.54 -6.53
CA LYS A 104 -15.78 -14.55 -6.46
C LYS A 104 -16.63 -14.66 -5.20
N ASP A 105 -16.82 -15.89 -4.72
CA ASP A 105 -17.66 -16.20 -3.57
C ASP A 105 -16.87 -16.17 -2.24
N ASP A 106 -15.54 -16.02 -2.31
CA ASP A 106 -14.72 -15.92 -1.12
C ASP A 106 -14.97 -14.58 -0.41
N SER A 107 -15.16 -14.69 0.91
CA SER A 107 -15.30 -13.53 1.78
C SER A 107 -14.01 -12.72 1.84
N ASP A 108 -14.13 -11.39 1.98
CA ASP A 108 -12.97 -10.51 2.19
C ASP A 108 -12.21 -10.83 3.50
N SER A 109 -12.84 -11.52 4.47
CA SER A 109 -12.18 -12.02 5.68
C SER A 109 -11.08 -13.06 5.43
N CYS A 110 -10.97 -13.59 4.21
CA CYS A 110 -9.84 -14.42 3.80
C CYS A 110 -8.53 -13.63 3.65
N ALA A 111 -8.60 -12.30 3.58
CA ALA A 111 -7.45 -11.40 3.59
C ALA A 111 -7.30 -10.75 4.98
N VAL A 112 -6.08 -10.74 5.50
CA VAL A 112 -5.80 -10.23 6.85
C VAL A 112 -4.61 -9.28 6.79
N ASP A 113 -4.78 -8.10 7.39
CA ASP A 113 -3.68 -7.17 7.62
C ASP A 113 -2.73 -7.74 8.69
N CYS A 114 -1.43 -7.81 8.39
CA CYS A 114 -0.45 -8.40 9.30
C CYS A 114 -0.33 -7.65 10.63
N GLY A 115 -0.72 -6.38 10.73
CA GLY A 115 -0.80 -5.65 11.99
C GLY A 115 -1.84 -6.25 12.93
N SER A 116 -2.95 -6.76 12.40
CA SER A 116 -4.01 -7.44 13.18
C SER A 116 -3.56 -8.80 13.72
N LEU A 117 -2.55 -9.43 13.09
CA LEU A 117 -1.96 -10.69 13.53
C LEU A 117 -0.93 -10.50 14.65
N ARG A 118 -0.65 -9.25 15.06
CA ARG A 118 0.33 -8.91 16.10
C ARG A 118 -0.34 -8.16 17.26
N PRO A 119 -0.98 -8.88 18.20
CA PRO A 119 -1.68 -8.24 19.33
C PRO A 119 -0.75 -7.43 20.26
N ASN A 120 0.56 -7.68 20.24
CA ASN A 120 1.54 -7.04 21.14
C ASN A 120 2.47 -6.03 20.44
N GLY A 121 2.35 -5.81 19.12
CA GLY A 121 3.09 -4.74 18.42
C GLY A 121 4.62 -4.87 18.33
N ASP A 122 5.22 -5.93 18.84
CA ASP A 122 6.68 -6.11 18.80
C ASP A 122 7.16 -6.33 17.36
N TYR A 123 8.06 -5.46 16.93
CA TYR A 123 8.93 -5.73 15.80
C TYR A 123 10.08 -6.60 16.31
N LEU A 124 10.58 -7.52 15.47
CA LEU A 124 11.90 -8.08 15.71
C LEU A 124 12.87 -6.90 15.64
N SER A 125 13.29 -6.43 16.83
CA SER A 125 14.31 -5.40 17.02
C SER A 125 15.65 -5.89 16.51
#